data_AF-A0AAP9Y8K3-F1
#
_entry.id   AF-A0AAP9Y8K3-F1
#
_cell.length_a   1.000
_cell.length_b   1.000
_cell.length_c   1.000
_cell.angle_alpha   90.00
_cell.angle_beta   90.00
_cell.angle_gamma   90.00
#
_symmetry.space_group_name_H-M   'P 1'
#
loop_
_entity.id
_entity.type
_entity.pdbx_description
1 polymer ?
#
loop_
_entity_poly.entity_id
_entity_poly.type
_entity_poly.pdbx_seq_one_letter_code
_entity_poly.pdbx_strand_id
1 'polypeptide(L)'
;MPGNSLSTISDTAVASVGENESAEGIQSVDKILAILALGYAVAYNDGVSRAKSGEVAWSMWNGSFGYALEAAAAASPTLGVGYLGWSQGFKGECRQHNYCYYR
;
A
#
# COMPACT_ATOMS: atom_id res chain seq x y z
N MET A 1 31.65 -21.52 -42.03
CA MET A 1 32.19 -21.37 -40.66
C MET A 1 33.20 -20.25 -40.65
N PRO A 2 33.44 -19.54 -39.53
CA PRO A 2 32.56 -18.85 -38.56
C PRO A 2 32.62 -17.32 -38.85
N GLY A 3 31.98 -16.35 -38.20
CA GLY A 3 31.27 -16.21 -36.93
C GLY A 3 31.61 -14.80 -36.40
N ASN A 4 30.60 -14.01 -36.02
CA ASN A 4 30.58 -13.21 -34.79
C ASN A 4 29.31 -12.32 -34.74
N SER A 5 28.47 -12.66 -33.76
CA SER A 5 27.38 -11.84 -33.23
C SER A 5 27.88 -10.51 -32.68
N LEU A 6 27.11 -9.43 -32.91
CA LEU A 6 26.46 -8.65 -31.85
C LEU A 6 25.69 -7.48 -32.48
N SER A 7 24.41 -7.33 -32.13
CA SER A 7 23.94 -6.08 -31.54
C SER A 7 22.55 -6.30 -30.96
N THR A 8 22.56 -6.45 -29.65
CA THR A 8 21.47 -6.14 -28.74
C THR A 8 20.86 -4.79 -29.12
N ILE A 9 19.61 -4.81 -29.58
CA ILE A 9 18.75 -3.63 -29.51
C ILE A 9 17.86 -3.85 -28.30
N SER A 10 18.37 -3.45 -27.14
CA SER A 10 17.57 -3.23 -25.94
C SER A 10 16.83 -1.90 -26.13
N ASP A 11 15.73 -1.94 -26.88
CA ASP A 11 14.76 -0.85 -26.88
C ASP A 11 13.55 -1.26 -26.04
N THR A 12 13.70 -1.14 -24.74
CA THR A 12 12.69 -0.45 -23.94
C THR A 12 13.44 0.10 -22.74
N ALA A 13 13.85 1.37 -22.85
CA ALA A 13 14.03 2.21 -21.70
C ALA A 13 12.68 2.25 -20.95
N VAL A 14 12.41 1.24 -20.12
CA VAL A 14 11.36 1.32 -19.11
C VAL A 14 11.91 2.32 -18.12
N ALA A 15 11.31 3.51 -18.19
CA ALA A 15 11.44 4.62 -17.28
C ALA A 15 11.96 4.20 -15.89
N SER A 16 13.21 4.54 -15.61
CA SER A 16 13.80 4.52 -14.27
C SER A 16 13.23 5.67 -13.42
N VAL A 17 11.90 5.76 -13.34
CA VAL A 17 11.20 6.78 -12.55
C VAL A 17 10.50 6.06 -11.40
N GLY A 18 11.13 6.08 -10.22
CA GLY A 18 10.46 5.84 -8.94
C GLY A 18 10.76 4.54 -8.19
N GLU A 19 11.97 3.97 -8.30
CA GLU A 19 12.30 2.70 -7.60
C GLU A 19 12.64 2.87 -6.10
N ASN A 20 12.63 4.09 -5.57
CA ASN A 20 12.92 4.40 -4.16
C ASN A 20 11.68 4.74 -3.31
N GLU A 21 10.54 5.13 -3.90
CA GLU A 21 9.26 5.28 -3.18
C GLU A 21 8.41 3.99 -3.19
N SER A 22 8.69 3.08 -4.13
CA SER A 22 7.95 1.84 -4.34
C SER A 22 8.28 0.76 -3.31
N ALA A 23 9.54 0.64 -2.89
CA ALA A 23 9.94 -0.39 -1.92
C ALA A 23 9.35 -0.16 -0.52
N GLU A 24 9.28 1.09 -0.06
CA GLU A 24 8.70 1.43 1.25
C GLU A 24 7.18 1.32 1.25
N GLY A 25 6.53 1.70 0.14
CA GLY A 25 5.09 1.51 -0.07
C GLY A 25 4.69 0.02 -0.09
N ILE A 26 5.48 -0.83 -0.77
CA ILE A 26 5.24 -2.28 -0.83
C ILE A 26 5.47 -2.94 0.55
N GLN A 27 6.55 -2.59 1.26
CA GLN A 27 6.78 -3.09 2.61
C GLN A 27 5.67 -2.69 3.60
N SER A 28 5.06 -1.52 3.39
CA SER A 28 3.94 -1.06 4.22
C SER A 28 2.67 -1.87 3.94
N VAL A 29 2.40 -2.22 2.67
CA VAL A 29 1.26 -3.06 2.29
C VAL A 29 1.38 -4.47 2.87
N ASP A 30 2.55 -5.11 2.77
CA ASP A 30 2.76 -6.48 3.29
C ASP A 30 2.54 -6.57 4.81
N LYS A 31 3.04 -5.58 5.56
CA LYS A 31 2.83 -5.49 7.02
C LYS A 31 1.35 -5.33 7.36
N ILE A 32 0.65 -4.47 6.64
CA ILE A 32 -0.77 -4.24 6.87
C ILE A 32 -1.56 -5.49 6.48
N LEU A 33 -1.22 -6.17 5.39
CA LEU A 33 -1.88 -7.40 4.96
C LEU A 33 -1.80 -8.50 6.03
N ALA A 34 -0.67 -8.64 6.70
CA ALA A 34 -0.51 -9.54 7.84
C ALA A 34 -1.45 -9.17 9.00
N ILE A 35 -1.65 -7.87 9.26
CA ILE A 35 -2.61 -7.38 10.25
C ILE A 35 -4.06 -7.66 9.82
N LEU A 36 -4.38 -7.50 8.52
CA LEU A 36 -5.73 -7.75 7.99
C LEU A 36 -6.14 -9.21 8.24
N ALA A 37 -5.20 -10.14 8.13
CA ALA A 37 -5.43 -11.56 8.39
C ALA A 37 -5.84 -11.86 9.85
N LEU A 38 -5.57 -10.94 10.79
CA LEU A 38 -5.97 -11.07 12.21
C LEU A 38 -7.43 -10.67 12.47
N GLY A 39 -8.12 -10.15 11.45
CA GLY A 39 -9.54 -9.82 11.49
C GLY A 39 -9.86 -8.37 11.84
N TYR A 40 -11.16 -8.06 11.84
CA TYR A 40 -11.69 -6.70 11.82
C TYR A 40 -11.19 -5.80 12.96
N ALA A 41 -11.31 -6.25 14.22
CA ALA A 41 -11.03 -5.40 15.38
C ALA A 41 -9.54 -5.04 15.51
N VAL A 42 -8.65 -5.99 15.21
CA VAL A 42 -7.20 -5.75 15.22
C VAL A 42 -6.82 -4.79 14.10
N ALA A 43 -7.35 -5.05 12.90
CA ALA A 43 -7.10 -4.23 11.72
C ALA A 43 -7.64 -2.80 11.90
N TYR A 44 -8.80 -2.62 12.53
CA TYR A 44 -9.36 -1.32 12.88
C TYR A 44 -8.42 -0.50 13.76
N ASN A 45 -7.90 -1.10 14.84
CA ASN A 45 -6.99 -0.42 15.76
C ASN A 45 -5.67 -0.05 15.09
N ASP A 46 -5.14 -0.91 14.20
CA ASP A 46 -3.95 -0.60 13.40
C ASP A 46 -4.21 0.57 12.43
N GLY A 47 -5.35 0.59 11.73
CA GLY A 47 -5.74 1.69 10.86
C GLY A 47 -5.83 3.03 11.60
N VAL A 48 -6.41 3.05 12.80
CA VAL A 48 -6.43 4.23 13.69
C VAL A 48 -5.02 4.62 14.10
N SER A 49 -4.18 3.66 14.50
CA SER A 49 -2.82 3.92 14.97
C SER A 49 -1.93 4.52 13.87
N ARG A 50 -2.04 4.00 12.63
CA ARG A 50 -1.29 4.48 11.47
C ARG A 50 -1.75 5.85 10.99
N ALA A 51 -3.05 6.12 11.08
CA ALA A 51 -3.58 7.47 10.88
C ALA A 51 -2.96 8.44 11.91
N LYS A 52 -3.01 8.10 13.21
CA LYS A 52 -2.46 8.93 14.31
C LYS A 52 -0.96 9.16 14.18
N SER A 53 -0.19 8.12 13.89
CA SER A 53 1.26 8.23 13.74
C SER A 53 1.66 9.05 12.52
N GLY A 54 0.78 9.15 11.51
CA GLY A 54 1.08 9.75 10.22
C GLY A 54 1.89 8.81 9.31
N GLU A 55 2.00 7.54 9.67
CA GLU A 55 2.67 6.52 8.84
C GLU A 55 1.90 6.27 7.55
N VAL A 56 0.58 6.47 7.56
CA VAL A 56 -0.23 6.56 6.35
C VAL A 56 -0.93 7.91 6.33
N ALA A 57 -0.62 8.74 5.33
CA ALA A 57 -1.30 10.00 5.10
C ALA A 57 -2.59 9.81 4.28
N TRP A 58 -3.53 10.75 4.38
CA TRP A 58 -4.77 10.71 3.60
C TRP A 58 -4.52 10.71 2.09
N SER A 59 -3.49 11.44 1.64
CA SER A 59 -3.06 11.49 0.23
C SER A 59 -2.56 10.13 -0.26
N MET A 60 -1.80 9.41 0.58
CA MET A 60 -1.30 8.06 0.27
C MET A 60 -2.45 7.05 0.23
N TRP A 61 -3.39 7.14 1.17
CA TRP A 61 -4.61 6.33 1.18
C TRP A 61 -5.49 6.56 -0.06
N ASN A 62 -5.66 7.81 -0.51
CA ASN A 62 -6.38 8.11 -1.76
C ASN A 62 -5.53 7.89 -3.02
N GLY A 63 -4.27 7.51 -2.86
CA GLY A 63 -3.32 7.25 -3.94
C GLY A 63 -3.17 5.76 -4.23
N SER A 64 -2.07 5.43 -4.90
CA SER A 64 -1.71 4.07 -5.32
C SER A 64 -1.69 3.06 -4.16
N PHE A 65 -1.31 3.49 -2.95
CA PHE A 65 -1.24 2.63 -1.78
C PHE A 65 -2.62 2.10 -1.35
N GLY A 66 -3.66 2.93 -1.30
CA GLY A 66 -5.01 2.48 -0.94
C GLY A 66 -5.56 1.47 -1.95
N TYR A 67 -5.36 1.73 -3.24
CA TYR A 67 -5.72 0.79 -4.31
C TYR A 67 -4.95 -0.53 -4.22
N ALA A 68 -3.65 -0.48 -3.95
CA ALA A 68 -2.83 -1.68 -3.80
C ALA A 68 -3.28 -2.52 -2.59
N LEU A 69 -3.61 -1.87 -1.46
CA LEU A 69 -4.10 -2.56 -0.29
C LEU A 69 -5.49 -3.19 -0.53
N GLU A 70 -6.38 -2.48 -1.23
CA GLU A 70 -7.69 -3.03 -1.61
C GLU A 70 -7.56 -4.25 -2.52
N ALA A 71 -6.72 -4.14 -3.55
CA ALA A 71 -6.46 -5.24 -4.48
C ALA A 71 -5.86 -6.47 -3.77
N ALA A 72 -4.90 -6.24 -2.85
CA ALA A 72 -4.31 -7.31 -2.05
C ALA A 72 -5.35 -7.95 -1.11
N ALA A 73 -6.23 -7.16 -0.50
CA ALA A 73 -7.27 -7.66 0.38
C ALA A 73 -8.35 -8.46 -0.35
N ALA A 74 -8.59 -8.17 -1.63
CA ALA A 74 -9.56 -8.90 -2.46
C ALA A 74 -9.15 -10.37 -2.71
N ALA A 75 -7.89 -10.74 -2.46
CA ALA A 75 -7.39 -12.10 -2.64
C ALA A 75 -8.03 -13.14 -1.69
N SER A 76 -8.61 -12.72 -0.56
CA SER A 76 -9.24 -13.63 0.40
C SER A 76 -10.37 -12.95 1.19
N PRO A 77 -11.49 -13.65 1.47
CA PRO A 77 -12.54 -13.11 2.33
C PRO A 77 -12.06 -12.67 3.71
N THR A 78 -11.06 -13.37 4.27
CA THR A 78 -10.48 -13.02 5.58
C THR A 78 -9.78 -11.67 5.53
N LEU A 79 -8.98 -11.45 4.49
CA LEU A 79 -8.30 -10.18 4.27
C LEU A 79 -9.29 -9.07 3.95
N GLY A 80 -10.36 -9.36 3.21
CA GLY A 80 -11.46 -8.42 2.97
C GLY A 80 -12.12 -7.93 4.27
N VAL A 81 -12.39 -8.82 5.23
CA VAL A 81 -12.92 -8.43 6.55
C VAL A 81 -11.92 -7.56 7.31
N GLY A 82 -10.64 -7.92 7.29
CA GLY A 82 -9.57 -7.10 7.87
C GLY A 82 -9.51 -5.72 7.23
N TYR A 83 -9.53 -5.63 5.90
CA TYR A 83 -9.48 -4.38 5.13
C TYR A 83 -10.66 -3.46 5.47
N LEU A 84 -11.86 -4.01 5.62
CA LEU A 84 -13.02 -3.24 6.08
C LEU A 84 -12.77 -2.64 7.46
N GLY A 85 -12.22 -3.41 8.40
CA GLY A 85 -11.85 -2.90 9.72
C GLY A 85 -10.80 -1.80 9.64
N TRP A 86 -9.69 -2.07 8.96
CA TRP A 86 -8.58 -1.15 8.79
C TRP A 86 -9.01 0.17 8.17
N SER A 87 -9.71 0.12 7.03
CA SER A 87 -10.16 1.30 6.30
C SER A 87 -11.19 2.12 7.09
N GLN A 88 -12.06 1.47 7.88
CA GLN A 88 -12.98 2.16 8.79
C GLN A 88 -12.24 2.91 9.89
N GLY A 89 -11.25 2.26 10.54
CA GLY A 89 -10.42 2.87 11.57
C GLY A 89 -9.64 4.06 11.04
N PHE A 90 -8.93 3.86 9.93
CA PHE A 90 -8.16 4.91 9.25
C PHE A 90 -9.03 6.11 8.85
N LYS A 91 -10.11 5.87 8.10
CA LYS A 91 -11.01 6.95 7.65
C LYS A 91 -11.71 7.64 8.82
N GLY A 92 -12.07 6.89 9.85
CA GLY A 92 -12.71 7.41 11.05
C GLY A 92 -11.81 8.37 11.81
N GLU A 93 -10.54 8.02 11.98
CA GLU A 93 -9.54 8.89 12.59
C GLU A 93 -9.27 10.12 11.72
N CYS A 94 -9.02 9.93 10.42
CA CYS A 94 -8.70 11.05 9.55
C CYS A 94 -9.86 12.04 9.40
N ARG A 95 -11.13 11.59 9.37
CA ARG A 95 -12.29 12.49 9.32
C ARG A 95 -12.44 13.35 10.56
N GLN A 96 -12.01 12.85 11.72
CA GLN A 96 -12.14 13.57 12.99
C GLN A 96 -10.97 14.51 13.25
N HIS A 97 -9.84 14.30 12.57
CA HIS A 97 -8.62 15.03 12.87
C HIS A 97 -7.92 15.57 11.62
N ASN A 98 -7.82 16.91 11.56
CA ASN A 98 -7.17 17.63 10.46
C ASN A 98 -5.70 17.23 10.23
N TYR A 99 -5.00 16.72 11.25
CA TYR A 99 -3.61 16.30 11.09
C TYR A 99 -3.44 15.21 10.03
N CYS A 100 -4.46 14.42 9.73
CA CYS A 100 -4.40 13.36 8.71
C CYS A 100 -4.33 13.91 7.28
N TYR A 101 -4.83 15.13 7.06
CA TYR A 101 -4.94 15.76 5.74
C TYR A 101 -3.74 16.64 5.40
N TYR A 102 -3.07 17.18 6.43
CA TYR A 102 -1.98 18.16 6.27
C TYR A 102 -0.60 17.60 6.63
N ARG A 103 -0.48 16.28 6.82
CA ARG A 103 0.80 15.60 7.05
C ARG A 103 1.39 15.04 5.77
#